data_AF-A0A1D2WDF9-F1
#
_entry.id   AF-A0A1D2WDF9-F1
#
_cell.length_a   1.000
_cell.length_b   1.000
_cell.length_c   1.000
_cell.angle_alpha   90.00
_cell.angle_beta   90.00
_cell.angle_gamma   90.00
#
_symmetry.space_group_name_H-M   'P 1'
#
loop_
_entity.id
_entity.type
_entity.pdbx_description
1 polymer ?
#
loop_
_entity_poly.entity_id
_entity_poly.type
_entity_poly.pdbx_seq_one_letter_code
_entity_poly.pdbx_strand_id
1 'polypeptide(L)'
;MSKTHVETGEGFDPDFFKIYKIMSLYTTFILEKSVHPSGTLFPGKFKVKYENGVYLCPVKENQNDNPGAVCGFCIAEQDPEFL
;
A
#
# COMPACT_ATOMS: atom_id res chain seq x y z
N MET A 1 7.29 24.35 -11.41
CA MET A 1 6.90 23.26 -10.50
C MET A 1 7.94 22.17 -10.63
N SER A 2 8.79 22.01 -9.62
CA SER A 2 9.89 21.04 -9.65
C SER A 2 9.33 19.64 -9.80
N LYS A 3 9.68 18.94 -10.89
CA LYS A 3 9.37 17.52 -11.04
C LYS A 3 10.33 16.79 -10.11
N THR A 4 9.88 16.48 -8.90
CA THR A 4 10.63 15.59 -8.02
C THR A 4 10.71 14.23 -8.71
N HIS A 5 11.88 13.90 -9.25
CA HIS A 5 12.15 12.59 -9.82
C HIS A 5 12.16 11.60 -8.66
N VAL A 6 11.12 10.77 -8.57
CA VAL A 6 11.13 9.59 -7.71
C VAL A 6 11.98 8.56 -8.44
N GLU A 7 13.11 8.16 -7.88
CA GLU A 7 13.89 7.04 -8.40
C GLU A 7 13.08 5.76 -8.16
N THR A 8 12.48 5.25 -9.22
CA THR A 8 11.66 4.05 -9.20
C THR A 8 12.43 2.90 -9.85
N GLY A 9 12.31 1.69 -9.30
CA GLY A 9 13.02 0.51 -9.79
C GLY A 9 12.70 0.15 -11.24
N GLU A 10 13.48 -0.77 -11.81
CA GLU A 10 13.27 -1.29 -13.16
C GLU A 10 11.82 -1.78 -13.36
N GLY A 11 11.20 -1.40 -14.48
CA GLY A 11 9.81 -1.77 -14.81
C GLY A 11 8.73 -0.84 -14.27
N PHE A 12 9.10 0.29 -13.65
CA PHE A 12 8.12 1.30 -13.24
C PHE A 12 7.60 2.14 -14.41
N ASP A 13 6.27 2.22 -14.53
CA ASP A 13 5.57 3.11 -15.45
C ASP A 13 4.90 4.25 -14.65
N PRO A 14 5.32 5.52 -14.85
CA PRO A 14 4.76 6.66 -14.13
C PRO A 14 3.29 6.95 -14.44
N ASP A 15 2.80 6.62 -15.64
CA ASP A 15 1.41 6.83 -16.02
C ASP A 15 0.51 5.75 -15.43
N PHE A 16 0.96 4.49 -15.43
CA PHE A 16 0.29 3.43 -14.67
C PHE A 16 0.21 3.77 -13.19
N PHE A 17 1.29 4.28 -12.59
CA PHE A 17 1.31 4.62 -11.17
C PHE A 17 0.32 5.74 -10.81
N LYS A 18 0.08 6.71 -11.71
CA LYS A 18 -0.97 7.73 -11.50
C LYS A 18 -2.36 7.09 -11.44
N ILE A 19 -2.66 6.18 -12.36
CA ILE A 19 -3.95 5.45 -12.37
C ILE A 19 -4.07 4.62 -11.09
N TYR A 20 -3.01 3.90 -10.73
CA TYR A 20 -2.97 3.07 -9.54
C TYR A 20 -3.25 3.90 -8.27
N LYS A 21 -2.64 5.08 -8.12
CA LYS A 21 -2.94 5.99 -7.00
C LYS A 21 -4.42 6.35 -6.91
N ILE A 22 -5.06 6.69 -8.02
CA ILE A 22 -6.49 7.04 -8.05
C ILE A 22 -7.34 5.85 -7.58
N MET A 23 -7.04 4.65 -8.07
CA MET A 23 -7.72 3.42 -7.64
C MET A 23 -7.52 3.15 -6.15
N SER A 24 -6.30 3.32 -5.65
CA SER A 24 -5.99 3.14 -4.22
C SER A 24 -6.72 4.17 -3.34
N LEU A 25 -6.80 5.44 -3.76
CA LEU A 25 -7.56 6.47 -3.04
C LEU A 25 -9.05 6.14 -2.98
N TYR A 26 -9.65 5.73 -4.10
CA TYR A 26 -11.04 5.27 -4.13
C TYR A 26 -11.26 4.07 -3.19
N THR A 27 -10.34 3.10 -3.23
CA THR A 27 -10.44 1.89 -2.41
C THR A 27 -10.36 2.21 -0.92
N THR A 28 -9.45 3.09 -0.51
CA THR A 28 -9.28 3.45 0.90
C THR A 28 -10.36 4.41 1.41
N PHE A 29 -10.63 5.50 0.71
CA PHE A 29 -11.51 6.56 1.25
C PHE A 29 -12.98 6.43 0.88
N ILE A 30 -13.31 5.69 -0.18
CA ILE A 30 -14.71 5.51 -0.63
C ILE A 30 -15.22 4.12 -0.29
N LEU A 31 -14.42 3.08 -0.52
CA LEU A 31 -14.80 1.71 -0.18
C LEU A 31 -14.43 1.31 1.25
N GLU A 32 -13.61 2.10 1.95
CA GLU A 32 -13.11 1.81 3.30
C GLU A 32 -12.38 0.46 3.37
N LYS A 33 -11.62 0.13 2.33
CA LYS A 33 -10.87 -1.13 2.19
C LYS A 33 -9.36 -0.91 2.07
N SER A 34 -8.59 -1.92 2.50
CA SER A 34 -7.16 -1.96 2.24
C SER A 34 -6.88 -2.07 0.74
N VAL A 35 -5.81 -1.40 0.28
CA VAL A 35 -5.39 -1.43 -1.13
C VAL A 35 -5.13 -2.87 -1.60
N HIS A 36 -4.46 -3.66 -0.76
CA HIS A 36 -4.33 -5.09 -0.96
C HIS A 36 -5.44 -5.82 -0.19
N PRO A 37 -6.25 -6.68 -0.83
CA PRO A 37 -7.27 -7.46 -0.16
C PRO A 37 -6.71 -8.40 0.90
N SER A 38 -7.53 -8.76 1.91
CA SER A 38 -7.19 -9.80 2.88
C SER A 38 -6.81 -11.11 2.18
N GLY A 39 -5.74 -11.76 2.66
CA GLY A 39 -5.18 -12.96 2.05
C GLY A 39 -4.17 -12.69 0.92
N THR A 40 -3.97 -11.44 0.49
CA THR A 40 -2.88 -11.09 -0.44
C THR A 40 -1.55 -11.53 0.15
N LEU A 41 -0.79 -12.34 -0.60
CA LEU A 41 0.51 -12.86 -0.19
C LEU A 41 1.62 -11.86 -0.50
N PHE A 42 2.51 -11.67 0.47
CA PHE A 42 3.78 -10.98 0.31
C PHE A 42 4.94 -11.99 0.27
N PRO A 43 6.13 -11.59 -0.23
CA PRO A 43 7.35 -12.38 -0.05
C PRO A 43 7.51 -12.81 1.40
N GLY A 44 7.89 -14.08 1.64
CA GLY A 44 8.00 -14.63 3.00
C GLY A 44 6.72 -15.26 3.58
N LYS A 45 5.66 -15.44 2.76
CA LYS A 45 4.35 -16.01 3.15
C LYS A 45 3.55 -15.16 4.14
N PHE A 46 3.89 -13.88 4.27
CA PHE A 46 3.06 -12.93 5.02
C PHE A 46 1.79 -12.61 4.23
N LYS A 47 0.73 -12.19 4.93
CA LYS A 47 -0.54 -11.86 4.29
C LYS A 47 -1.22 -10.69 4.97
N VAL A 48 -2.02 -9.95 4.22
CA VAL A 48 -2.98 -9.00 4.81
C VAL A 48 -4.03 -9.78 5.60
N LYS A 49 -4.31 -9.36 6.82
CA LYS A 49 -5.38 -9.90 7.67
C LYS A 49 -6.50 -8.87 7.81
N TYR A 50 -7.69 -9.33 8.19
CA TYR A 50 -8.79 -8.46 8.61
C TYR A 50 -9.36 -9.01 9.91
N GLU A 51 -9.12 -8.29 10.99
CA GLU A 51 -9.40 -8.75 12.35
C GLU A 51 -9.98 -7.58 13.15
N ASN A 52 -11.05 -7.84 13.91
CA ASN A 52 -11.71 -6.84 14.75
C ASN A 52 -12.09 -5.54 14.03
N GLY A 53 -12.44 -5.62 12.74
CA GLY A 53 -12.81 -4.46 11.93
C GLY A 53 -11.63 -3.71 11.30
N VAL A 54 -10.39 -4.16 11.53
CA VAL A 54 -9.16 -3.49 11.08
C VAL A 54 -8.42 -4.35 10.07
N TYR A 55 -7.91 -3.71 9.01
CA TYR A 55 -6.98 -4.36 8.08
C TYR A 55 -5.57 -4.29 8.62
N LEU A 56 -4.88 -5.43 8.73
CA LEU A 56 -3.50 -5.52 9.20
C LEU A 56 -2.58 -5.87 8.03
N CYS A 57 -1.55 -5.06 7.81
CA CYS A 57 -0.57 -5.22 6.75
C CYS A 57 0.82 -5.47 7.36
N PRO A 58 1.54 -6.52 6.94
CA PRO A 58 2.83 -6.88 7.52
C PRO A 58 3.97 -5.90 7.17
N VAL A 59 3.77 -5.01 6.19
CA VAL A 59 4.82 -4.14 5.65
C VAL A 59 4.43 -2.65 5.66
N LYS A 60 3.41 -2.27 6.45
CA LYS A 60 2.85 -0.91 6.44
C LYS A 60 3.91 0.14 6.81
N GLU A 61 4.54 -0.01 7.98
CA GLU A 61 5.52 0.94 8.48
C GLU A 61 6.77 1.00 7.60
N ASN A 62 7.26 -0.15 7.15
CA ASN A 62 8.43 -0.27 6.27
C ASN A 62 8.24 0.37 4.89
N GLN A 63 7.01 0.73 4.50
CA GLN A 63 6.70 1.30 3.20
C GLN A 63 6.03 2.68 3.27
N ASN A 64 5.83 3.25 4.46
CA ASN A 64 5.16 4.55 4.61
C ASN A 64 5.93 5.69 3.94
N ASP A 65 7.26 5.67 4.04
CA ASP A 65 8.14 6.70 3.46
C ASP A 65 8.62 6.35 2.04
N ASN A 66 8.19 5.21 1.47
CA ASN A 66 8.56 4.83 0.12
C ASN A 66 7.74 5.64 -0.90
N PRO A 67 8.34 6.56 -1.68
CA PRO A 67 7.62 7.38 -2.65
C PRO A 67 6.99 6.60 -3.81
N GLY A 68 7.45 5.36 -4.05
CA GLY A 68 6.87 4.40 -4.98
C GLY A 68 5.76 3.53 -4.38
N ALA A 69 5.44 3.68 -3.10
CA ALA A 69 4.38 2.95 -2.43
C ALA A 69 3.10 3.80 -2.28
N VAL A 70 1.98 3.12 -2.12
CA VAL A 70 0.68 3.72 -1.78
C VAL A 70 0.34 3.51 -0.31
N CYS A 71 1.27 2.95 0.47
CA CYS A 71 1.10 2.62 1.88
C CYS A 71 0.78 3.85 2.73
N GLY A 72 1.37 5.01 2.44
CA GLY A 72 1.15 6.24 3.21
C GLY A 72 -0.30 6.71 3.29
N PHE A 73 -1.18 6.23 2.41
CA PHE A 73 -2.61 6.55 2.45
C PHE A 73 -3.52 5.31 2.42
N CYS A 74 -2.98 4.09 2.56
CA CYS A 74 -3.78 2.88 2.73
C CYS A 74 -4.39 2.83 4.13
N ILE A 75 -5.63 2.33 4.28
CA ILE A 75 -6.32 2.22 5.59
C ILE A 75 -5.74 1.14 6.50
N ALA A 76 -4.93 0.21 5.96
CA ALA A 76 -4.36 -0.86 6.77
C ALA A 76 -3.36 -0.31 7.81
N GLU A 77 -3.41 -0.89 9.00
CA GLU A 77 -2.48 -0.67 10.11
C GLU A 77 -1.33 -1.67 10.04
N GLN A 78 -0.25 -1.40 10.78
CA GLN A 78 0.85 -2.34 10.91
C GLN A 78 0.37 -3.58 11.67
N ASP A 79 0.63 -4.76 11.10
CA ASP A 79 0.40 -6.01 11.83
C ASP A 79 1.45 -6.12 12.94
N PRO A 80 1.06 -6.15 14.24
CA PRO A 80 2.00 -6.18 15.36
C PRO A 80 2.82 -7.48 15.45
N GLU A 81 2.44 -8.53 14.71
CA GLU A 81 3.26 -9.73 14.58
C GLU A 81 4.52 -9.51 13.72
N PHE A 82 4.57 -8.42 12.95
CA PHE A 82 5.66 -8.10 12.02
C PHE A 82 6.12 -6.67 12.27
N LEU A 83 7.22 -6.49 13.01
CA LEU A 83 7.88 -5.19 13.24
C LEU A 83 9.30 -5.23 12.65
#